data_AF-A0A1Q7YTR1-F1
#
_entry.id   AF-A0A1Q7YTR1-F1
#
_cell.length_a   1.000
_cell.length_b   1.000
_cell.length_c   1.000
_cell.angle_alpha   90.00
_cell.angle_beta   90.00
_cell.angle_gamma   90.00
#
_symmetry.space_group_name_H-M   'P 1'
#
loop_
_entity.id
_entity.type
_entity.pdbx_description
1 polymer ?
#
loop_
_entity_poly.entity_id
_entity_poly.type
_entity_poly.pdbx_seq_one_letter_code
_entity_poly.pdbx_strand_id
1 'polypeptide(L)' 'MKMILPVGKKRVWRLIASRRGLCSWFPAAIKGRIAVGKMLKLSWPGERPVDYKVLYLGPKHSSFRLQREGTG' A
#
# COMPACT_ATOMS: atom_id res chain seq x y z
N MET A 1 -15.29 6.61 0.11
CA MET A 1 -14.99 7.51 -1.03
C MET A 1 -14.57 6.67 -2.22
N LYS A 2 -15.10 6.91 -3.42
CA LYS A 2 -14.78 6.17 -4.65
C LYS A 2 -14.16 7.15 -5.65
N MET A 3 -12.99 6.82 -6.20
CA MET A 3 -12.28 7.65 -7.19
C MET A 3 -12.14 6.86 -8.50
N ILE A 4 -12.32 7.54 -9.63
CA ILE A 4 -12.08 6.99 -10.97
C ILE A 4 -10.80 7.63 -11.50
N LEU A 5 -9.82 6.81 -11.85
CA LEU A 5 -8.55 7.29 -12.40
C LEU A 5 -8.58 7.19 -13.94
N PRO A 6 -8.17 8.22 -14.69
CA PRO A 6 -8.14 8.22 -16.16
C PRO A 6 -6.94 7.45 -16.71
N VAL A 7 -6.64 6.27 -16.17
CA VAL A 7 -5.50 5.43 -16.56
C VAL A 7 -5.89 3.96 -16.61
N GLY A 8 -5.20 3.18 -17.46
CA GLY A 8 -5.47 1.75 -17.59
C GLY A 8 -5.15 0.93 -16.33
N LYS A 9 -5.85 -0.19 -16.16
CA LYS A 9 -5.73 -1.14 -15.03
C LYS A 9 -4.28 -1.56 -14.72
N LYS A 10 -3.44 -1.74 -15.76
CA LYS A 10 -2.00 -2.06 -15.61
C LYS A 10 -1.22 -0.97 -14.86
N ARG A 11 -1.56 0.30 -15.07
CA ARG A 11 -0.89 1.44 -14.42
C ARG A 11 -1.41 1.60 -13.00
N VAL A 12 -2.72 1.48 -12.78
CA VAL A 12 -3.33 1.48 -11.44
C VAL A 12 -2.74 0.38 -10.57
N TRP A 13 -2.61 -0.84 -11.10
CA TRP A 13 -2.02 -1.94 -10.36
C TRP A 13 -0.58 -1.68 -9.94
N ARG A 14 0.24 -1.08 -10.81
CA ARG A 14 1.60 -0.66 -10.43
C ARG A 14 1.59 0.42 -9.34
N LEU A 15 0.59 1.31 -9.31
CA LEU A 15 0.47 2.33 -8.27
C LEU A 15 0.13 1.75 -6.89
N ILE A 16 -0.66 0.66 -6.83
CA ILE A 16 -1.11 0.10 -5.54
C ILE A 16 -0.32 -1.13 -5.08
N ALA A 17 0.26 -1.91 -6.01
CA ALA A 17 0.90 -3.19 -5.73
C ALA A 17 2.43 -3.15 -5.88
N SER A 18 3.04 -1.95 -5.95
CA SER A 18 4.49 -1.80 -5.97
C SER A 18 4.96 -0.79 -4.93
N ARG A 19 6.17 -0.99 -4.41
CA ARG A 19 6.77 -0.08 -3.43
C ARG A 19 6.86 1.35 -3.98
N ARG A 20 7.40 1.51 -5.18
CA ARG A 20 7.55 2.82 -5.83
C ARG A 20 6.19 3.48 -6.10
N GLY A 21 5.20 2.69 -6.48
CA GLY A 21 3.83 3.18 -6.70
C GLY A 21 3.18 3.66 -5.42
N LEU A 22 3.22 2.87 -4.35
CA LEU A 22 2.66 3.27 -3.06
C LEU A 22 3.38 4.52 -2.52
N CYS A 23 4.71 4.55 -2.61
CA CYS A 23 5.52 5.68 -2.15
C CYS A 23 5.24 7.00 -2.88
N SER A 24 4.54 6.99 -4.02
CA SER A 24 4.27 8.21 -4.77
C SER A 24 3.02 8.97 -4.30
N TRP A 25 2.19 8.37 -3.43
CA TRP A 25 0.91 8.98 -3.02
C TRP A 25 0.41 8.56 -1.63
N PHE A 26 0.99 7.52 -1.01
CA PHE A 26 0.56 7.04 0.30
C PHE A 26 1.64 7.30 1.38
N PRO A 27 2.63 6.43 1.68
CA PRO A 27 3.73 6.77 2.58
C PRO A 27 4.93 7.36 1.84
N ALA A 28 5.85 8.00 2.54
CA ALA A 28 7.14 8.38 1.95
C ALA A 28 8.08 7.16 1.81
N ALA A 29 8.03 6.23 2.77
CA ALA A 29 8.87 5.03 2.77
C ALA A 29 8.13 3.78 3.24
N ILE A 30 8.56 2.62 2.73
CA ILE A 30 8.04 1.30 3.08
C ILE A 30 9.21 0.36 3.36
N LYS A 31 9.28 -0.16 4.58
CA LYS A 31 10.21 -1.23 4.96
C LYS A 31 9.44 -2.56 5.07
N GLY A 32 10.01 -3.63 4.52
CA GLY A 32 9.39 -4.96 4.47
C GLY A 32 8.98 -5.42 3.08
N ARG A 33 8.54 -6.69 2.98
CA ARG A 33 8.11 -7.33 1.73
C ARG A 33 6.61 -7.17 1.56
N ILE A 34 6.18 -6.63 0.41
CA ILE A 34 4.76 -6.58 0.04
C ILE A 34 4.33 -8.00 -0.36
N ALA A 35 3.80 -8.74 0.60
CA ALA A 35 3.25 -10.08 0.43
C ALA A 35 2.19 -10.34 1.50
N VAL A 36 1.16 -11.13 1.16
CA VAL A 36 0.06 -11.44 2.10
C VAL A 36 0.59 -12.00 3.41
N GLY A 37 0.04 -11.52 4.53
CA GLY A 37 0.42 -11.89 5.89
C GLY A 37 1.68 -11.19 6.42
N LYS A 38 2.41 -10.42 5.61
CA LYS A 38 3.60 -9.70 6.06
C LYS A 38 3.26 -8.32 6.63
N MET A 39 4.05 -7.92 7.63
CA MET A 39 4.04 -6.57 8.18
C MET A 39 4.92 -5.65 7.32
N LEU A 40 4.41 -4.45 7.08
CA LEU A 40 5.09 -3.34 6.44
C LEU A 40 5.20 -2.21 7.45
N LYS A 41 6.41 -1.68 7.61
CA LYS A 41 6.62 -0.47 8.39
C LYS A 41 6.58 0.72 7.45
N LEU A 42 5.52 1.52 7.55
CA LEU A 42 5.27 2.70 6.73
C LEU A 42 5.76 3.95 7.46
N SER A 43 6.25 4.94 6.72
CA SER A 43 6.73 6.18 7.31
C SER A 43 6.33 7.39 6.48
N TRP A 44 5.96 8.46 7.16
CA TRP A 44 5.65 9.78 6.60
C TRP A 44 6.63 10.81 7.16
N PRO A 45 6.90 11.92 6.43
CA PRO A 45 7.77 12.97 6.92
C PRO A 45 7.23 13.55 8.23
N GLY A 46 8.07 13.56 9.28
CA GLY A 46 7.69 14.10 10.59
C GLY A 46 6.83 13.18 11.47
N GLU A 47 6.42 12.01 10.99
CA GLU A 47 5.60 11.07 11.78
C GLU A 47 6.39 9.85 12.25
N ARG A 48 5.95 9.26 13.37
CA ARG A 48 6.49 7.97 13.80
C ARG A 48 6.07 6.89 12.80
N PRO A 49 6.97 5.96 12.44
CA PRO A 49 6.61 4.85 11.57
C PRO A 49 5.48 4.00 12.16
N VAL A 50 4.56 3.56 11.30
CA VAL A 50 3.37 2.78 11.68
C VAL A 50 3.41 1.43 10.97
N ASP A 51 3.03 0.38 11.69
CA ASP A 51 2.97 -0.98 11.15
C ASP A 51 1.62 -1.24 10.46
N TYR A 52 1.69 -1.83 9.26
CA TYR A 52 0.55 -2.23 8.46
C TYR A 52 0.70 -3.69 8.02
N LYS A 53 -0.36 -4.48 8.18
CA LYS A 53 -0.43 -5.86 7.70
C LYS A 53 -0.99 -5.91 6.29
N VAL A 54 -0.32 -6.66 5.40
CA VAL A 54 -0.88 -6.98 4.07
C VAL A 54 -1.93 -8.07 4.24
N LEU A 55 -3.20 -7.69 4.19
CA LEU A 55 -4.31 -8.64 4.31
C LEU A 55 -4.58 -9.38 3.01
N TYR A 56 -4.48 -8.66 1.89
CA TYR A 56 -4.82 -9.22 0.59
C TYR A 56 -4.03 -8.55 -0.52
N LEU A 57 -3.50 -9.38 -1.41
CA LEU A 57 -2.91 -8.98 -2.68
C LEU A 57 -3.55 -9.86 -3.73
N GLY A 58 -4.60 -9.36 -4.36
CA GLY A 58 -5.38 -10.16 -5.29
C GLY A 58 -4.67 -10.42 -6.62
N PRO A 59 -5.31 -11.18 -7.51
CA PRO A 59 -4.87 -11.33 -8.89
C PRO A 59 -4.58 -9.97 -9.53
N LYS A 60 -3.67 -9.95 -10.50
CA LYS A 60 -3.29 -8.73 -11.23
C LYS A 60 -4.53 -7.91 -11.66
N HIS A 61 -4.57 -6.64 -11.27
CA HIS A 61 -5.66 -5.68 -11.52
C HIS A 61 -6.95 -5.83 -10.68
N SER A 62 -6.93 -6.57 -9.58
CA SER A 62 -8.09 -6.72 -8.69
C SER A 62 -8.06 -5.71 -7.54
N SER A 63 -7.54 -6.11 -6.38
CA SER A 63 -7.50 -5.29 -5.18
C SER A 63 -6.27 -5.56 -4.32
N PHE A 64 -5.94 -4.57 -3.49
CA PHE A 64 -4.88 -4.61 -2.50
C PHE A 64 -5.45 -4.07 -1.20
N ARG A 65 -5.26 -4.80 -0.09
CA ARG A 65 -5.76 -4.40 1.23
C ARG A 65 -4.64 -4.40 2.26
N LEU A 66 -4.51 -3.27 2.94
CA LEU A 66 -3.64 -3.08 4.09
C LEU A 66 -4.51 -2.79 5.31
N GLN A 67 -4.10 -3.29 6.47
CA GLN A 67 -4.70 -2.94 7.75
C GLN A 67 -3.63 -2.33 8.63
N ARG A 68 -3.93 -1.17 9.22
CA ARG A 68 -3.08 -0.57 10.25
C ARG A 68 -3.17 -1.41 11.51
N GLU A 69 -2.03 -1.77 12.07
CA GLU A 69 -1.93 -2.45 13.36
C GLU A 69 -1.69 -1.38 14.44
N GLY A 70 -2.73 -1.10 15.24
CA GLY A 70 -2.66 -0.21 16.41
C GLY A 70 -2.63 1.30 16.12
N THR A 71 -3.62 2.02 16.62
CA THR A 71 -3.60 2.50 18.01
C THR A 71 -4.99 2.17 18.57
N GLY A 72 -5.06 1.58 19.77
CA GLY A 72 -6.29 1.59 20.56
C GLY A 72 -6.70 3.02 20.90
#